data_AF-A0A453MGF7-F1
#
_entry.id   AF-A0A453MGF7-F1
#
_cell.length_a   1.000
_cell.length_b   1.000
_cell.length_c   1.000
_cell.angle_alpha   90.00
_cell.angle_beta   90.00
_cell.angle_gamma   90.00
#
_symmetry.space_group_name_H-M   'P 1'
#
loop_
_entity.id
_entity.type
_entity.pdbx_description
1 polymer ?
#
loop_
_entity_poly.entity_id
_entity_poly.type
_entity_poly.pdbx_seq_one_letter_code
_entity_poly.pdbx_strand_id
1 'polypeptide(L)'
;PPLLLSLSPAPTDRQNSKSLSLWAGGQAAMESPTSAASRVDFYGFLDRMRRPEAADLFRSIKSFLASLSLDEPSAEADGARVQAFFAEMEAAIRGHPLWADATHQEIDHALEGLEKYIMTKLFDRTFAASPEDAAADAEVSDKIGLLQRFVRPHHLDIPKVLNNEASWLIAVKELQKINSFKSPWEKLLCMMSCCQVINNLLLNVSMTNDRTPSGADEFLPILIYITIKANPPQLHSNLKFVQLFRRETKLVSEVEYYLTNLISAKMFIINVNGHSLSMEESEFQKHMESAKLGTQMSVASPSSSQGLATSTSGLQKQIDAEVDI
;
A
#
# COMPACT_ATOMS: atom_id res chain seq x y z
N PRO A 1 -32.70 44.85 20.53
CA PRO A 1 -32.61 44.74 19.06
C PRO A 1 -31.43 43.84 18.64
N PRO A 2 -31.69 42.56 18.37
CA PRO A 2 -30.74 41.62 17.78
C PRO A 2 -30.83 41.69 16.24
N LEU A 3 -29.72 41.47 15.53
CA LEU A 3 -29.69 41.36 14.08
C LEU A 3 -29.57 39.88 13.68
N LEU A 4 -30.63 39.41 13.03
CA LEU A 4 -30.71 38.21 12.19
C LEU A 4 -29.74 38.34 11.02
N LEU A 5 -28.94 37.29 10.76
CA LEU A 5 -28.33 37.06 9.46
C LEU A 5 -28.75 35.69 8.94
N SER A 6 -29.36 35.75 7.76
CA SER A 6 -29.98 34.71 6.97
C SER A 6 -28.98 33.69 6.44
N LEU A 7 -29.34 32.41 6.55
CA LEU A 7 -28.80 31.32 5.76
C LEU A 7 -29.05 31.57 4.25
N SER A 8 -28.01 31.43 3.44
CA SER A 8 -28.12 31.23 1.98
C SER A 8 -27.62 29.84 1.60
N PRO A 9 -28.20 29.19 0.59
CA PRO A 9 -28.01 27.77 0.30
C PRO A 9 -26.71 27.49 -0.49
N ALA A 10 -26.21 26.26 -0.32
CA ALA A 10 -25.05 25.71 -1.01
C ALA A 10 -25.27 25.61 -2.53
N PRO A 11 -24.22 25.81 -3.36
CA PRO A 11 -24.32 25.74 -4.81
C PRO A 11 -24.48 24.28 -5.29
N THR A 12 -25.42 24.10 -6.22
CA THR A 12 -25.85 22.84 -6.83
C THR A 12 -24.87 22.29 -7.87
N ASP A 13 -24.83 20.96 -7.90
CA ASP A 13 -24.13 20.06 -8.81
C ASP A 13 -24.05 20.49 -10.28
N ARG A 14 -22.82 20.65 -10.78
CA ARG A 14 -22.48 20.48 -12.21
C ARG A 14 -21.02 20.07 -12.49
N GLN A 15 -20.19 19.90 -11.46
CA GLN A 15 -18.78 19.46 -11.62
C GLN A 15 -18.59 17.93 -11.49
N ASN A 16 -19.51 17.19 -10.86
CA ASN A 16 -19.36 15.74 -10.65
C ASN A 16 -19.54 14.89 -11.92
N SER A 17 -20.17 15.41 -12.98
CA SER A 17 -20.38 14.66 -14.22
C SER A 17 -19.11 14.54 -15.08
N LYS A 18 -18.10 15.41 -14.89
CA LYS A 18 -16.81 15.32 -15.59
C LYS A 18 -15.83 14.33 -14.95
N SER A 19 -15.95 14.07 -13.64
CA SER A 19 -15.11 13.05 -13.00
C SER A 19 -15.46 11.64 -13.47
N LEU A 20 -16.74 11.33 -13.67
CA LEU A 20 -17.18 9.99 -14.09
C LEU A 20 -16.82 9.65 -15.55
N SER A 21 -16.71 10.64 -16.45
CA SER A 21 -16.29 10.39 -17.84
C SER A 21 -14.80 10.13 -17.99
N LEU A 22 -13.97 10.45 -16.99
CA LEU A 22 -12.55 10.08 -16.98
C LEU A 22 -12.32 8.61 -16.61
N TRP A 23 -13.31 7.91 -16.04
CA TRP A 23 -13.15 6.55 -15.50
C TRP A 23 -13.26 5.45 -16.56
N ALA A 24 -13.69 5.78 -17.78
CA ALA A 24 -13.86 4.83 -18.89
C ALA A 24 -12.75 4.90 -19.95
N GLY A 25 -11.86 5.89 -19.88
CA GLY A 25 -10.93 6.24 -20.96
C GLY A 25 -9.48 6.28 -20.52
N GLY A 26 -8.93 5.16 -20.03
CA GLY A 26 -7.51 5.13 -19.65
C GLY A 26 -7.07 3.92 -18.82
N GLN A 27 -7.57 2.72 -19.08
CA GLN A 27 -6.99 1.51 -18.49
C GLN A 27 -5.68 1.16 -19.22
N ALA A 28 -4.58 1.80 -18.82
CA ALA A 28 -3.30 1.09 -18.85
C ALA A 28 -3.44 -0.04 -17.83
N ALA A 29 -3.48 -1.29 -18.29
CA ALA A 29 -3.52 -2.45 -17.40
C ALA A 29 -2.33 -2.35 -16.44
N MET A 30 -2.60 -2.13 -15.16
CA MET A 30 -1.56 -2.13 -14.13
C MET A 30 -0.94 -3.53 -14.12
N GLU A 31 0.32 -3.61 -14.53
CA GLU A 31 1.01 -4.90 -14.54
C GLU A 31 1.19 -5.41 -13.10
N SER A 32 1.05 -6.72 -12.91
CA SER A 32 1.34 -7.37 -11.63
C SER A 32 2.80 -7.11 -11.21
N PRO A 33 3.12 -6.99 -9.90
CA PRO A 33 4.52 -6.83 -9.44
C PRO A 33 5.37 -8.07 -9.73
N THR A 34 4.71 -9.18 -10.04
CA THR A 34 5.34 -10.44 -10.47
C THR A 34 5.30 -10.64 -11.97
N SER A 35 4.84 -9.66 -12.75
CA SER A 35 4.79 -9.73 -14.21
C SER A 35 6.18 -9.93 -14.79
N ALA A 36 6.25 -10.60 -15.94
CA ALA A 36 7.50 -10.72 -16.67
C ALA A 36 8.05 -9.35 -17.11
N ALA A 37 7.17 -8.40 -17.45
CA ALA A 37 7.55 -7.08 -17.95
C ALA A 37 8.17 -6.18 -16.84
N SER A 38 7.61 -6.12 -15.63
CA SER A 38 8.23 -5.43 -14.49
C SER A 38 9.63 -5.96 -14.14
N ARG A 39 9.89 -7.25 -14.34
CA ARG A 39 11.24 -7.84 -14.20
C ARG A 39 12.16 -7.42 -15.33
N VAL A 40 11.68 -7.43 -16.57
CA VAL A 40 12.44 -7.00 -17.76
C VAL A 40 12.88 -5.55 -17.62
N ASP A 41 12.03 -4.66 -17.11
CA ASP A 41 12.34 -3.25 -16.87
C ASP A 41 13.46 -3.05 -15.85
N PHE A 42 13.43 -3.81 -14.75
CA PHE A 42 14.49 -3.78 -13.74
C PHE A 42 15.83 -4.29 -14.28
N TYR A 43 15.83 -5.40 -15.03
CA TYR A 43 17.06 -5.91 -15.64
C TYR A 43 17.60 -4.98 -16.73
N GLY A 44 16.73 -4.30 -17.49
CA GLY A 44 17.13 -3.27 -18.44
C GLY A 44 17.84 -2.09 -17.77
N PHE A 45 17.34 -1.64 -16.61
CA PHE A 45 18.03 -0.65 -15.79
C PHE A 45 19.42 -1.14 -15.35
N LEU A 46 19.51 -2.34 -14.76
CA LEU A 46 20.78 -2.89 -14.28
C LEU A 46 21.80 -3.06 -15.41
N ASP A 47 21.36 -3.52 -16.59
CA ASP A 47 22.24 -3.67 -17.75
C ASP A 47 22.84 -2.33 -18.19
N ARG A 48 22.01 -1.27 -18.29
CA ARG A 48 22.50 0.09 -18.59
C ARG A 48 23.45 0.61 -17.50
N MET A 49 23.17 0.34 -16.22
CA MET A 49 24.01 0.78 -15.10
C MET A 49 25.35 0.03 -14.99
N ARG A 50 25.46 -1.17 -15.56
CA ARG A 50 26.72 -1.95 -15.63
C ARG A 50 27.68 -1.42 -16.69
N ARG A 51 27.20 -0.60 -17.62
CA ARG A 51 28.03 -0.02 -18.68
C ARG A 51 29.05 0.95 -18.08
N PRO A 52 30.31 0.98 -18.56
CA PRO A 52 31.34 1.86 -18.02
C PRO A 52 30.98 3.35 -18.12
N GLU A 53 30.17 3.72 -19.12
CA GLU A 53 29.66 5.08 -19.29
C GLU A 53 28.72 5.52 -18.17
N ALA A 54 28.11 4.58 -17.41
CA ALA A 54 27.25 4.87 -16.26
C ALA A 54 28.03 4.92 -14.92
N ALA A 55 29.36 4.78 -14.94
CA ALA A 55 30.16 4.61 -13.71
C ALA A 55 30.01 5.77 -12.71
N ASP A 56 29.84 7.00 -13.20
CA ASP A 56 29.65 8.17 -12.33
C ASP A 56 28.29 8.16 -11.61
N LEU A 57 27.22 7.72 -12.31
CA LEU A 57 25.90 7.52 -11.70
C LEU A 57 25.97 6.46 -10.59
N PHE A 58 26.64 5.34 -10.87
CA PHE A 58 26.79 4.26 -9.88
C PHE A 58 27.65 4.68 -8.69
N ARG A 59 28.70 5.47 -8.91
CA ARG A 59 29.51 6.07 -7.83
C ARG A 59 28.67 7.00 -6.96
N SER A 60 27.79 7.81 -7.58
CA SER A 60 26.85 8.66 -6.86
C SER A 60 25.92 7.85 -5.95
N ILE A 61 25.31 6.77 -6.48
CA ILE A 61 24.45 5.86 -5.69
C ILE A 61 25.22 5.24 -4.52
N LYS A 62 26.43 4.71 -4.76
CA LYS A 62 27.26 4.11 -3.70
C LYS A 62 27.63 5.14 -2.62
N SER A 63 27.99 6.36 -3.03
CA SER A 63 28.30 7.46 -2.12
C SER A 63 27.08 7.86 -1.27
N PHE A 64 25.90 7.94 -1.89
CA PHE A 64 24.66 8.25 -1.20
C PHE A 64 24.30 7.19 -0.16
N LEU A 65 24.33 5.90 -0.52
CA LEU A 65 24.06 4.80 0.41
C LEU A 65 25.03 4.78 1.59
N ALA A 66 26.32 5.03 1.33
CA ALA A 66 27.33 5.17 2.38
C ALA A 66 27.04 6.37 3.29
N SER A 67 26.61 7.51 2.73
CA SER A 67 26.30 8.71 3.50
C SER A 67 25.11 8.56 4.44
N LEU A 68 24.11 7.74 4.10
CA LEU A 68 22.98 7.43 4.98
C LEU A 68 23.40 6.53 6.13
N SER A 69 24.34 5.61 5.88
CA SER A 69 24.80 4.64 6.88
C SER A 69 25.58 5.27 8.04
N LEU A 70 26.05 6.52 7.88
CA LEU A 70 26.81 7.26 8.89
C LEU A 70 25.93 7.91 9.96
N ASP A 71 24.67 8.22 9.61
CA ASP A 71 23.77 8.97 10.48
C ASP A 71 22.89 8.02 11.31
N GLU A 72 22.35 8.53 12.43
CA GLU A 72 21.37 7.77 13.22
C GLU A 72 20.13 7.45 12.37
N PRO A 73 19.58 6.22 12.45
CA PRO A 73 18.38 5.85 11.71
C PRO A 73 17.17 6.71 12.10
N SER A 74 16.60 7.40 11.11
CA SER A 74 15.32 8.09 11.23
C SER A 74 14.61 7.97 9.88
N ALA A 75 13.46 7.30 9.86
CA ALA A 75 12.73 7.06 8.62
C ALA A 75 12.31 8.38 7.94
N GLU A 76 11.93 9.39 8.72
CA GLU A 76 11.50 10.69 8.21
C GLU A 76 12.68 11.50 7.61
N ALA A 77 13.81 11.55 8.32
CA ALA A 77 15.00 12.25 7.83
C ALA A 77 15.62 11.52 6.62
N ASP A 78 15.73 10.19 6.68
CA ASP A 78 16.20 9.36 5.58
C ASP A 78 15.25 9.47 4.38
N GLY A 79 13.93 9.52 4.61
CA GLY A 79 12.91 9.74 3.58
C GLY A 79 13.13 11.03 2.80
N ALA A 80 13.29 12.16 3.51
CA ALA A 80 13.56 13.46 2.87
C ALA A 80 14.85 13.44 2.02
N ARG A 81 15.91 12.79 2.51
CA ARG A 81 17.17 12.63 1.78
C ARG A 81 17.03 11.74 0.55
N VAL A 82 16.29 10.64 0.67
CA VAL A 82 16.02 9.73 -0.45
C VAL A 82 15.21 10.43 -1.54
N GLN A 83 14.19 11.23 -1.19
CA GLN A 83 13.43 12.01 -2.18
C GLN A 83 14.31 13.03 -2.91
N ALA A 84 15.13 13.77 -2.16
CA ALA A 84 16.08 14.72 -2.76
C ALA A 84 17.06 14.02 -3.73
N PHE A 85 17.56 12.84 -3.34
CA PHE A 85 18.44 12.04 -4.18
C PHE A 85 17.74 11.48 -5.41
N PHE A 86 16.47 11.04 -5.31
CA PHE A 86 15.70 10.63 -6.48
C PHE A 86 15.51 11.77 -7.47
N ALA A 87 15.23 12.99 -7.01
CA ALA A 87 15.11 14.16 -7.87
C ALA A 87 16.44 14.51 -8.57
N GLU A 88 17.56 14.44 -7.85
CA GLU A 88 18.90 14.63 -8.42
C GLU A 88 19.21 13.58 -9.50
N MET A 89 19.02 12.30 -9.17
CA MET A 89 19.28 11.19 -10.10
C MET A 89 18.34 11.21 -11.31
N GLU A 90 17.10 11.66 -11.14
CA GLU A 90 16.16 11.86 -12.24
C GLU A 90 16.66 12.91 -13.23
N ALA A 91 17.16 14.05 -12.75
CA ALA A 91 17.80 15.05 -13.60
C ALA A 91 19.06 14.49 -14.28
N ALA A 92 19.90 13.76 -13.54
CA ALA A 92 21.13 13.17 -14.05
C ALA A 92 20.86 12.15 -15.15
N ILE A 93 19.91 11.22 -14.95
CA ILE A 93 19.54 10.19 -15.94
C ILE A 93 18.97 10.83 -17.21
N ARG A 94 18.09 11.83 -17.09
CA ARG A 94 17.52 12.51 -18.27
C ARG A 94 18.56 13.27 -19.09
N GLY A 95 19.61 13.78 -18.45
CA GLY A 95 20.72 14.45 -19.12
C GLY A 95 21.83 13.51 -19.61
N HIS A 96 21.74 12.21 -19.33
CA HIS A 96 22.85 11.28 -19.55
C HIS A 96 22.89 10.78 -21.01
N PRO A 97 24.07 10.69 -21.65
CA PRO A 97 24.19 10.19 -23.03
C PRO A 97 23.59 8.80 -23.26
N LEU A 98 23.61 7.93 -22.26
CA LEU A 98 23.01 6.59 -22.33
C LEU A 98 21.48 6.58 -22.46
N TRP A 99 20.82 7.69 -22.14
CA TRP A 99 19.36 7.87 -22.27
C TRP A 99 19.01 8.95 -23.29
N ALA A 100 19.95 9.41 -24.13
CA ALA A 100 19.71 10.46 -25.11
C ALA A 100 18.57 10.14 -26.09
N ASP A 101 18.48 8.87 -26.51
CA ASP A 101 17.46 8.37 -27.44
C ASP A 101 16.33 7.60 -26.71
N ALA A 102 16.31 7.61 -25.37
CA ALA A 102 15.32 6.88 -24.61
C ALA A 102 13.98 7.62 -24.58
N THR A 103 12.89 6.86 -24.71
CA THR A 103 11.53 7.37 -24.53
C THR A 103 11.27 7.78 -23.08
N HIS A 104 10.25 8.63 -22.86
CA HIS A 104 9.81 8.97 -21.50
C HIS A 104 9.47 7.74 -20.66
N GLN A 105 8.88 6.70 -21.28
CA GLN A 105 8.54 5.46 -20.59
C GLN A 105 9.80 4.68 -20.17
N GLU A 106 10.81 4.55 -21.03
CA GLU A 106 12.06 3.88 -20.67
C GLU A 106 12.82 4.62 -19.55
N ILE A 107 12.78 5.95 -19.55
CA ILE A 107 13.33 6.76 -18.45
C ILE A 107 12.54 6.48 -17.16
N ASP A 108 11.22 6.47 -17.22
CA ASP A 108 10.38 6.17 -16.06
C ASP A 108 10.66 4.78 -15.49
N HIS A 109 10.76 3.75 -16.33
CA HIS A 109 11.13 2.39 -15.95
C HIS A 109 12.52 2.34 -15.31
N ALA A 110 13.49 3.08 -15.85
CA ALA A 110 14.83 3.17 -15.26
C ALA A 110 14.81 3.80 -13.86
N LEU A 111 13.98 4.82 -13.65
CA LEU A 111 13.83 5.46 -12.34
C LEU A 111 13.08 4.58 -11.33
N GLU A 112 12.15 3.73 -11.77
CA GLU A 112 11.58 2.68 -10.92
C GLU A 112 12.61 1.61 -10.56
N GLY A 113 13.49 1.26 -11.50
CA GLY A 113 14.62 0.38 -11.23
C GLY A 113 15.60 0.96 -10.20
N LEU A 114 15.87 2.27 -10.29
CA LEU A 114 16.65 3.01 -9.30
C LEU A 114 16.00 3.00 -7.92
N GLU A 115 14.70 3.29 -7.82
CA GLU A 115 13.93 3.23 -6.56
C GLU A 115 14.03 1.82 -5.96
N LYS A 116 13.78 0.79 -6.76
CA LYS A 116 13.86 -0.61 -6.34
C LYS A 116 15.25 -0.96 -5.82
N TYR A 117 16.31 -0.57 -6.54
CA TYR A 117 17.68 -0.86 -6.14
C TYR A 117 18.04 -0.21 -4.79
N ILE A 118 17.79 1.09 -4.65
CA ILE A 118 18.12 1.87 -3.46
C ILE A 118 17.32 1.38 -2.26
N MET A 119 15.99 1.25 -2.41
CA MET A 119 15.13 0.88 -1.30
C MET A 119 15.28 -0.57 -0.87
N THR A 120 15.72 -1.46 -1.77
CA THR A 120 16.09 -2.83 -1.37
C THR A 120 17.33 -2.85 -0.47
N LYS A 121 18.34 -2.03 -0.77
CA LYS A 121 19.55 -1.89 0.05
C LYS A 121 19.29 -1.19 1.38
N LEU A 122 18.38 -0.22 1.41
CA LEU A 122 18.04 0.55 2.61
C LEU A 122 16.93 -0.07 3.45
N PHE A 123 16.33 -1.19 3.01
CA PHE A 123 15.10 -1.72 3.61
C PHE A 123 15.22 -1.95 5.11
N ASP A 124 16.26 -2.65 5.56
CA ASP A 124 16.44 -3.01 6.98
C ASP A 124 16.72 -1.78 7.87
N ARG A 125 17.16 -0.67 7.28
CA ARG A 125 17.36 0.61 7.99
C ARG A 125 16.08 1.45 8.06
N THR A 126 15.23 1.37 7.04
CA THR A 126 14.16 2.34 6.80
C THR A 126 12.75 1.79 7.07
N PHE A 127 12.59 0.47 7.04
CA PHE A 127 11.31 -0.19 7.28
C PHE A 127 11.16 -0.62 8.74
N ALA A 128 10.07 -0.20 9.40
CA ALA A 128 9.83 -0.45 10.83
C ALA A 128 11.05 -0.08 11.69
N ALA A 129 11.64 1.08 11.41
CA ALA A 129 12.98 1.46 11.89
C ALA A 129 13.01 1.81 13.38
N SER A 130 11.87 2.13 13.99
CA SER A 130 11.77 2.56 15.38
C SER A 130 10.91 1.64 16.25
N PRO A 131 11.15 1.59 17.58
CA PRO A 131 10.28 0.87 18.51
C PRO A 131 8.81 1.33 18.47
N GLU A 132 8.58 2.61 18.17
CA GLU A 132 7.24 3.18 18.02
C GLU A 132 6.51 2.58 16.81
N ASP A 133 7.21 2.40 15.68
CA ASP A 133 6.64 1.75 14.50
C ASP A 133 6.25 0.29 14.82
N ALA A 134 7.11 -0.44 15.53
CA ALA A 134 6.81 -1.81 15.97
C ALA A 134 5.62 -1.87 16.95
N ALA A 135 5.52 -0.92 17.88
CA ALA A 135 4.39 -0.82 18.80
C ALA A 135 3.07 -0.52 18.07
N ALA A 136 3.10 0.42 17.11
CA ALA A 136 1.94 0.75 16.29
C ALA A 136 1.50 -0.41 15.40
N ASP A 137 2.45 -1.17 14.82
CA ASP A 137 2.15 -2.39 14.07
C ASP A 137 1.48 -3.45 14.93
N ALA A 138 1.99 -3.68 16.15
CA ALA A 138 1.41 -4.62 17.10
C ALA A 138 -0.02 -4.19 17.49
N GLU A 139 -0.22 -2.91 17.81
CA GLU A 139 -1.54 -2.36 18.16
C GLU A 139 -2.56 -2.57 17.03
N VAL A 140 -2.18 -2.23 15.79
CA VAL A 140 -3.06 -2.41 14.62
C VAL A 140 -3.37 -3.89 14.39
N SER A 141 -2.36 -4.76 14.44
CA SER A 141 -2.54 -6.21 14.23
C SER A 141 -3.45 -6.83 15.30
N ASP A 142 -3.24 -6.50 16.57
CA ASP A 142 -4.05 -6.99 17.68
C ASP A 142 -5.50 -6.51 17.58
N LYS A 143 -5.70 -5.22 17.28
CA LYS A 143 -7.03 -4.65 17.08
C LYS A 143 -7.75 -5.34 15.93
N ILE A 144 -7.10 -5.52 14.77
CA ILE A 144 -7.69 -6.24 13.64
C ILE A 144 -8.03 -7.68 14.03
N GLY A 145 -7.14 -8.39 14.70
CA GLY A 145 -7.35 -9.79 15.12
C GLY A 145 -8.60 -9.97 15.99
N LEU A 146 -8.91 -9.00 16.86
CA LEU A 146 -10.14 -8.99 17.64
C LEU A 146 -11.38 -8.71 16.76
N LEU A 147 -11.32 -7.65 15.95
CA LEU A 147 -12.42 -7.23 15.07
C LEU A 147 -12.79 -8.32 14.05
N GLN A 148 -11.82 -9.05 13.51
CA GLN A 148 -12.03 -10.12 12.52
C GLN A 148 -13.08 -11.15 12.96
N ARG A 149 -13.20 -11.41 14.26
CA ARG A 149 -14.06 -12.45 14.84
C ARG A 149 -15.54 -12.11 14.74
N PHE A 150 -15.91 -10.85 14.96
CA PHE A 150 -17.31 -10.44 15.05
C PHE A 150 -17.73 -9.41 13.99
N VAL A 151 -16.82 -8.64 13.41
CA VAL A 151 -17.17 -7.67 12.36
C VAL A 151 -17.70 -8.41 11.12
N ARG A 152 -18.82 -7.90 10.60
CA ARG A 152 -19.59 -8.38 9.45
C ARG A 152 -19.91 -7.17 8.56
N PRO A 153 -20.24 -7.37 7.28
CA PRO A 153 -20.44 -6.27 6.33
C PRO A 153 -21.48 -5.23 6.79
N HIS A 154 -22.59 -5.67 7.39
CA HIS A 154 -23.64 -4.78 7.87
C HIS A 154 -23.21 -3.84 9.03
N HIS A 155 -22.13 -4.16 9.76
CA HIS A 155 -21.60 -3.25 10.79
C HIS A 155 -20.90 -2.04 10.19
N LEU A 156 -20.54 -2.10 8.91
CA LEU A 156 -19.92 -1.01 8.17
C LEU A 156 -20.89 -0.48 7.11
N ASP A 157 -22.20 -0.71 7.30
CA ASP A 157 -23.26 -0.30 6.39
C ASP A 157 -23.10 -0.81 4.93
N ILE A 158 -22.35 -1.91 4.73
CA ILE A 158 -22.13 -2.49 3.40
C ILE A 158 -23.42 -3.20 2.93
N PRO A 159 -24.03 -2.76 1.82
CA PRO A 159 -25.23 -3.40 1.28
C PRO A 159 -24.98 -4.84 0.85
N LYS A 160 -25.98 -5.72 1.05
CA LYS A 160 -25.89 -7.15 0.68
C LYS A 160 -25.58 -7.38 -0.81
N VAL A 161 -25.97 -6.47 -1.68
CA VAL A 161 -25.68 -6.54 -3.12
C VAL A 161 -24.17 -6.46 -3.43
N LEU A 162 -23.39 -5.87 -2.52
CA LEU A 162 -21.94 -5.74 -2.62
C LEU A 162 -21.20 -6.91 -1.95
N ASN A 163 -21.91 -7.86 -1.32
CA ASN A 163 -21.30 -8.99 -0.63
C ASN A 163 -20.87 -10.08 -1.63
N ASN A 164 -19.79 -9.84 -2.36
CA ASN A 164 -19.17 -10.81 -3.24
C ASN A 164 -17.94 -11.44 -2.58
N GLU A 165 -18.13 -12.60 -1.94
CA GLU A 165 -17.07 -13.28 -1.20
C GLU A 165 -15.85 -13.65 -2.08
N ALA A 166 -16.07 -14.01 -3.34
CA ALA A 166 -14.99 -14.36 -4.25
C ALA A 166 -14.11 -13.14 -4.59
N SER A 167 -14.72 -12.01 -4.96
CA SER A 167 -14.01 -10.76 -5.22
C SER A 167 -13.28 -10.26 -3.97
N TRP A 168 -13.94 -10.29 -2.81
CA TRP A 168 -13.31 -9.88 -1.56
C TRP A 168 -12.14 -10.78 -1.17
N LEU A 169 -12.22 -12.08 -1.42
CA LEU A 169 -11.10 -12.99 -1.18
C LEU A 169 -9.90 -12.64 -2.05
N ILE A 170 -10.11 -12.26 -3.32
CA ILE A 170 -9.03 -11.80 -4.21
C ILE A 170 -8.39 -10.53 -3.63
N ALA A 171 -9.19 -9.52 -3.27
CA ALA A 171 -8.69 -8.27 -2.70
C ALA A 171 -7.90 -8.50 -1.39
N VAL A 172 -8.41 -9.37 -0.51
CA VAL A 172 -7.71 -9.81 0.71
C VAL A 172 -6.35 -10.42 0.36
N LYS A 173 -6.30 -11.30 -0.65
CA LYS A 173 -5.05 -11.96 -1.05
C LYS A 173 -4.06 -11.00 -1.68
N GLU A 174 -4.50 -9.99 -2.43
CA GLU A 174 -3.60 -8.95 -2.94
C GLU A 174 -2.96 -8.16 -1.80
N LEU A 175 -3.75 -7.71 -0.82
CA LEU A 175 -3.23 -6.93 0.30
C LEU A 175 -2.28 -7.74 1.20
N GLN A 176 -2.52 -9.05 1.35
CA GLN A 176 -1.64 -9.96 2.11
C GLN A 176 -0.24 -10.14 1.49
N LYS A 177 -0.04 -9.81 0.21
CA LYS A 177 1.27 -9.93 -0.44
C LYS A 177 2.25 -8.83 -0.06
N ILE A 178 1.80 -7.76 0.58
CA ILE A 178 2.57 -6.53 0.78
C ILE A 178 3.95 -6.72 1.46
N ASN A 179 4.08 -7.71 2.35
CA ASN A 179 5.37 -8.01 3.00
C ASN A 179 6.31 -8.91 2.17
N SER A 180 5.87 -9.36 0.99
CA SER A 180 6.70 -10.14 0.05
C SER A 180 7.65 -9.26 -0.76
N PHE A 181 7.52 -7.93 -0.64
CA PHE A 181 8.24 -6.95 -1.44
C PHE A 181 9.00 -5.95 -0.56
N LYS A 182 10.14 -5.47 -1.05
CA LYS A 182 10.99 -4.47 -0.38
C LYS A 182 10.94 -3.08 -1.05
N SER A 183 10.48 -3.00 -2.29
CA SER A 183 10.32 -1.73 -3.01
C SER A 183 9.02 -1.01 -2.61
N PRO A 184 9.01 0.33 -2.45
CA PRO A 184 7.80 1.11 -2.23
C PRO A 184 6.77 0.92 -3.35
N TRP A 185 7.22 0.93 -4.61
CA TRP A 185 6.39 0.63 -5.77
C TRP A 185 5.64 -0.70 -5.66
N GLU A 186 6.37 -1.78 -5.40
CA GLU A 186 5.79 -3.13 -5.37
C GLU A 186 4.80 -3.29 -4.21
N LYS A 187 5.08 -2.66 -3.05
CA LYS A 187 4.14 -2.58 -1.93
C LYS A 187 2.88 -1.81 -2.29
N LEU A 188 3.02 -0.65 -2.93
CA LEU A 188 1.92 0.18 -3.39
C LEU A 188 1.06 -0.55 -4.42
N LEU A 189 1.67 -1.33 -5.31
CA LEU A 189 0.95 -2.11 -6.31
C LEU A 189 0.06 -3.20 -5.68
N CYS A 190 0.45 -3.79 -4.55
CA CYS A 190 -0.42 -4.69 -3.78
C CYS A 190 -1.67 -3.94 -3.25
N MET A 191 -1.48 -2.72 -2.75
CA MET A 191 -2.57 -1.86 -2.28
C MET A 191 -3.52 -1.51 -3.43
N MET A 192 -2.96 -1.08 -4.56
CA MET A 192 -3.75 -0.71 -5.75
C MET A 192 -4.50 -1.90 -6.33
N SER A 193 -3.87 -3.07 -6.40
CA SER A 193 -4.53 -4.30 -6.88
C SER A 193 -5.74 -4.66 -6.00
N CYS A 194 -5.62 -4.51 -4.67
CA CYS A 194 -6.74 -4.65 -3.75
C CYS A 194 -7.86 -3.64 -4.07
N CYS A 195 -7.53 -2.35 -4.20
CA CYS A 195 -8.51 -1.29 -4.49
C CYS A 195 -9.21 -1.48 -5.85
N GLN A 196 -8.48 -1.91 -6.88
CA GLN A 196 -9.03 -2.18 -8.21
C GLN A 196 -10.04 -3.33 -8.19
N VAL A 197 -9.79 -4.38 -7.40
CA VAL A 197 -10.77 -5.47 -7.23
C VAL A 197 -12.07 -4.96 -6.61
N ILE A 198 -11.97 -4.05 -5.63
CA ILE A 198 -13.14 -3.39 -5.01
C ILE A 198 -13.89 -2.55 -6.06
N ASN A 199 -13.18 -1.70 -6.80
CA ASN A 199 -13.80 -0.84 -7.80
C ASN A 199 -14.44 -1.62 -8.95
N ASN A 200 -13.81 -2.70 -9.42
CA ASN A 200 -14.41 -3.58 -10.42
C ASN A 200 -15.69 -4.24 -9.92
N LEU A 201 -15.75 -4.60 -8.64
CA LEU A 201 -16.98 -5.10 -8.02
C LEU A 201 -18.07 -4.02 -7.99
N LEU A 202 -17.75 -2.80 -7.57
CA LEU A 202 -18.68 -1.67 -7.55
C LEU A 202 -19.22 -1.39 -8.95
N LEU A 203 -18.35 -1.31 -9.95
CA LEU A 203 -18.72 -1.08 -11.35
C LEU A 203 -19.65 -2.19 -11.88
N ASN A 204 -19.36 -3.46 -11.62
CA ASN A 204 -20.21 -4.58 -12.04
C ASN A 204 -21.62 -4.50 -11.43
N VAL A 205 -21.71 -4.08 -10.17
CA VAL A 205 -23.00 -3.93 -9.47
C VAL A 205 -23.77 -2.70 -9.97
N SER A 206 -23.10 -1.58 -10.23
CA SER A 206 -23.71 -0.37 -10.79
C SER A 206 -24.22 -0.60 -12.23
N MET A 207 -23.52 -1.42 -13.02
CA MET A 207 -23.94 -1.74 -14.40
C MET A 207 -25.12 -2.72 -14.44
N THR A 208 -25.34 -3.50 -13.38
CA THR A 208 -26.42 -4.48 -13.29
C THR A 208 -27.65 -3.95 -12.56
N ASN A 209 -27.51 -2.90 -11.75
CA ASN A 209 -28.59 -2.26 -11.02
C ASN A 209 -28.71 -0.79 -11.42
N ASP A 210 -29.75 -0.44 -12.19
CA ASP A 210 -30.08 0.90 -12.69
C ASP A 210 -30.26 2.01 -11.61
N ARG A 211 -29.97 1.77 -10.34
CA ARG A 211 -30.51 2.57 -9.22
C ARG A 211 -29.57 3.19 -8.20
N THR A 212 -28.26 2.96 -8.20
CA THR A 212 -27.37 3.66 -7.24
C THR A 212 -25.96 3.87 -7.78
N PRO A 213 -25.63 5.09 -8.23
CA PRO A 213 -24.25 5.51 -8.42
C PRO A 213 -23.78 6.27 -7.17
N SER A 214 -23.07 5.62 -6.25
CA SER A 214 -22.25 6.36 -5.27
C SER A 214 -20.97 5.61 -4.87
N GLY A 215 -20.11 5.35 -5.86
CA GLY A 215 -18.94 4.50 -5.69
C GLY A 215 -17.95 4.91 -4.58
N ALA A 216 -17.88 6.19 -4.20
CA ALA A 216 -16.99 6.63 -3.11
C ALA A 216 -17.56 6.35 -1.71
N ASP A 217 -18.88 6.51 -1.52
CA ASP A 217 -19.55 6.23 -0.24
C ASP A 217 -19.54 4.72 0.06
N GLU A 218 -19.48 3.89 -0.99
CA GLU A 218 -19.47 2.43 -0.90
C GLU A 218 -18.04 1.85 -0.83
N PHE A 219 -17.03 2.56 -1.33
CA PHE A 219 -15.65 2.07 -1.42
C PHE A 219 -14.97 1.93 -0.06
N LEU A 220 -14.94 3.01 0.74
CA LEU A 220 -14.19 3.04 1.99
C LEU A 220 -14.67 1.99 3.01
N PRO A 221 -15.99 1.78 3.23
CA PRO A 221 -16.47 0.71 4.11
C PRO A 221 -16.01 -0.68 3.67
N ILE A 222 -16.02 -0.97 2.36
CA ILE A 222 -15.53 -2.24 1.81
C ILE A 222 -14.02 -2.37 2.01
N LEU A 223 -13.26 -1.30 1.81
CA LEU A 223 -11.81 -1.28 2.05
C LEU A 223 -11.47 -1.53 3.51
N ILE A 224 -12.20 -0.91 4.45
CA ILE A 224 -12.06 -1.17 5.90
C ILE A 224 -12.33 -2.65 6.19
N TYR A 225 -13.43 -3.19 5.67
CA TYR A 225 -13.79 -4.59 5.88
C TYR A 225 -12.73 -5.55 5.34
N ILE A 226 -12.23 -5.32 4.11
CA ILE A 226 -11.17 -6.12 3.49
C ILE A 226 -9.87 -6.00 4.26
N THR A 227 -9.50 -4.80 4.72
CA THR A 227 -8.31 -4.60 5.56
C THR A 227 -8.40 -5.39 6.86
N ILE A 228 -9.57 -5.37 7.52
CA ILE A 228 -9.84 -6.21 8.69
C ILE A 228 -9.69 -7.68 8.32
N LYS A 229 -10.33 -8.17 7.26
CA LYS A 229 -10.25 -9.60 6.88
C LYS A 229 -8.87 -10.04 6.38
N ALA A 230 -8.07 -9.14 5.84
CA ALA A 230 -6.71 -9.42 5.40
C ALA A 230 -5.73 -9.51 6.57
N ASN A 231 -5.86 -8.62 7.57
CA ASN A 231 -4.87 -8.42 8.64
C ASN A 231 -3.42 -8.43 8.12
N PRO A 232 -3.06 -7.53 7.19
CA PRO A 232 -1.73 -7.53 6.60
C PRO A 232 -0.67 -7.26 7.69
N PRO A 233 0.40 -8.09 7.78
CA PRO A 233 1.44 -7.89 8.77
C PRO A 233 2.11 -6.53 8.63
N GLN A 234 2.44 -5.89 9.74
CA GLN A 234 3.16 -4.60 9.76
C GLN A 234 2.47 -3.51 8.92
N LEU A 235 1.13 -3.42 8.98
CA LEU A 235 0.35 -2.48 8.17
C LEU A 235 0.78 -1.03 8.39
N HIS A 236 1.07 -0.62 9.63
CA HIS A 236 1.50 0.75 9.92
C HIS A 236 2.81 1.06 9.21
N SER A 237 3.82 0.20 9.39
CA SER A 237 5.15 0.39 8.78
C SER A 237 5.09 0.35 7.25
N ASN A 238 4.26 -0.52 6.67
CA ASN A 238 4.07 -0.57 5.21
C ASN A 238 3.50 0.74 4.64
N LEU A 239 2.46 1.30 5.27
CA LEU A 239 1.84 2.55 4.81
C LEU A 239 2.82 3.73 4.97
N LYS A 240 3.49 3.82 6.12
CA LYS A 240 4.51 4.84 6.40
C LYS A 240 5.66 4.75 5.39
N PHE A 241 6.15 3.55 5.11
CA PHE A 241 7.24 3.31 4.18
C PHE A 241 6.89 3.75 2.75
N VAL A 242 5.70 3.38 2.25
CA VAL A 242 5.26 3.83 0.91
C VAL A 242 5.11 5.35 0.87
N GLN A 243 4.56 5.97 1.91
CA GLN A 243 4.37 7.41 2.00
C GLN A 243 5.70 8.18 1.98
N LEU A 244 6.74 7.67 2.63
CA LEU A 244 8.04 8.34 2.73
C LEU A 244 8.96 8.09 1.53
N PHE A 245 8.91 6.89 0.95
CA PHE A 245 9.95 6.43 0.01
C PHE A 245 9.48 6.17 -1.43
N ARG A 246 8.16 6.20 -1.72
CA ARG A 246 7.70 6.23 -3.13
C ARG A 246 8.08 7.58 -3.73
N ARG A 247 8.63 7.60 -4.95
CA ARG A 247 8.90 8.87 -5.66
C ARG A 247 7.67 9.76 -5.68
N GLU A 248 7.79 10.99 -5.18
CA GLU A 248 6.67 11.94 -5.06
C GLU A 248 5.95 12.19 -6.39
N THR A 249 6.70 12.26 -7.50
CA THR A 249 6.15 12.45 -8.85
C THR A 249 5.23 11.31 -9.32
N LYS A 250 5.28 10.16 -8.65
CA LYS A 250 4.45 8.98 -8.94
C LYS A 250 3.36 8.73 -7.91
N LEU A 251 3.34 9.50 -6.82
CA LEU A 251 2.32 9.42 -5.78
C LEU A 251 1.28 10.53 -5.98
N VAL A 252 0.54 10.44 -7.08
CA VAL A 252 -0.45 11.45 -7.48
C VAL A 252 -1.76 10.79 -7.95
N SER A 253 -2.86 11.56 -7.94
CA SER A 253 -4.15 11.15 -8.51
C SER A 253 -4.70 9.86 -7.86
N GLU A 254 -5.06 8.85 -8.64
CA GLU A 254 -5.65 7.60 -8.18
C GLU A 254 -4.75 6.86 -7.17
N VAL A 255 -3.43 6.89 -7.38
CA VAL A 255 -2.45 6.23 -6.50
C VAL A 255 -2.47 6.85 -5.10
N GLU A 256 -2.43 8.17 -5.03
CA GLU A 256 -2.49 8.95 -3.80
C GLU A 256 -3.84 8.78 -3.09
N TYR A 257 -4.94 8.76 -3.86
CA TYR A 257 -6.29 8.50 -3.34
C TYR A 257 -6.36 7.13 -2.64
N TYR A 258 -5.86 6.06 -3.26
CA TYR A 258 -5.89 4.72 -2.65
C TYR A 258 -5.03 4.62 -1.40
N LEU A 259 -3.82 5.19 -1.41
CA LEU A 259 -2.97 5.22 -0.23
C LEU A 259 -3.67 5.97 0.92
N THR A 260 -4.25 7.13 0.63
CA THR A 260 -4.98 7.95 1.62
C THR A 260 -6.18 7.20 2.20
N ASN A 261 -6.92 6.45 1.38
CA ASN A 261 -8.04 5.64 1.85
C ASN A 261 -7.59 4.46 2.73
N LEU A 262 -6.48 3.80 2.41
CA LEU A 262 -5.91 2.75 3.29
C LEU A 262 -5.39 3.33 4.60
N ILE A 263 -4.74 4.49 4.57
CA ILE A 263 -4.35 5.21 5.79
C ILE A 263 -5.59 5.55 6.63
N SER A 264 -6.65 6.03 5.98
CA SER A 264 -7.93 6.34 6.65
C SER A 264 -8.59 5.09 7.22
N ALA A 265 -8.55 3.96 6.51
CA ALA A 265 -9.04 2.67 6.99
C ALA A 265 -8.25 2.19 8.23
N LYS A 266 -6.91 2.29 8.21
CA LYS A 266 -6.06 2.01 9.38
C LYS A 266 -6.46 2.90 10.56
N MET A 267 -6.63 4.21 10.34
CA MET A 267 -7.02 5.17 11.38
C MET A 267 -8.43 4.92 11.93
N PHE A 268 -9.37 4.49 11.09
CA PHE A 268 -10.69 4.06 11.53
C PHE A 268 -10.60 2.82 12.42
N ILE A 269 -9.85 1.79 12.00
CA ILE A 269 -9.71 0.52 12.71
C ILE A 269 -9.18 0.72 14.14
N ILE A 270 -8.14 1.53 14.33
CA ILE A 270 -7.58 1.79 15.67
C ILE A 270 -8.58 2.49 16.60
N ASN A 271 -9.34 3.45 16.05
CA ASN A 271 -10.26 4.30 16.81
C ASN A 271 -11.70 3.76 16.87
N VAL A 272 -11.97 2.59 16.27
CA VAL A 272 -13.33 2.05 16.15
C VAL A 272 -13.92 1.70 17.52
N ASN A 273 -15.21 2.04 17.68
CA ASN A 273 -16.07 1.76 18.83
C ASN A 273 -17.44 1.22 18.37
N GLY A 274 -18.38 1.00 19.30
CA GLY A 274 -19.70 0.46 18.98
C GLY A 274 -20.50 1.34 18.02
N HIS A 275 -20.53 2.65 18.26
CA HIS A 275 -21.24 3.59 17.39
C HIS A 275 -20.68 3.59 15.96
N SER A 276 -19.36 3.49 15.80
CA SER A 276 -18.73 3.38 14.47
C SER A 276 -19.12 2.11 13.71
N LEU A 277 -19.61 1.09 14.40
CA LEU A 277 -20.01 -0.20 13.84
C LEU A 277 -21.52 -0.42 13.83
N SER A 278 -22.31 0.65 14.00
CA SER A 278 -23.77 0.60 14.08
C SER A 278 -24.29 -0.39 15.14
N MET A 279 -23.61 -0.47 16.30
CA MET A 279 -23.98 -1.32 17.44
C MET A 279 -23.87 -0.59 18.78
N GLU A 280 -24.54 -1.12 19.80
CA GLU A 280 -24.45 -0.57 21.15
C GLU A 280 -23.05 -0.76 21.75
N GLU A 281 -22.57 0.20 22.54
CA GLU A 281 -21.22 0.15 23.12
C GLU A 281 -21.04 -1.05 24.06
N SER A 282 -22.11 -1.42 24.78
CA SER A 282 -22.12 -2.61 25.65
C SER A 282 -21.99 -3.92 24.86
N GLU A 283 -22.59 -3.99 23.67
CA GLU A 283 -22.48 -5.14 22.76
C GLU A 283 -21.07 -5.21 22.16
N PHE A 284 -20.53 -4.07 21.71
CA PHE A 284 -19.16 -3.97 21.21
C PHE A 284 -18.15 -4.45 22.26
N GLN A 285 -18.25 -3.96 23.49
CA GLN A 285 -17.33 -4.35 24.56
C GLN A 285 -17.43 -5.85 24.86
N LYS A 286 -18.65 -6.41 24.89
CA LYS A 286 -18.87 -7.86 25.07
C LYS A 286 -18.22 -8.68 23.95
N HIS A 287 -18.33 -8.22 22.70
CA HIS A 287 -17.66 -8.86 21.57
C HIS A 287 -16.14 -8.78 21.66
N MET A 288 -15.58 -7.63 22.03
CA MET A 288 -14.15 -7.44 22.22
C MET A 288 -13.59 -8.32 23.34
N GLU A 289 -14.29 -8.45 24.47
CA GLU A 289 -13.92 -9.34 25.58
C GLU A 289 -13.98 -10.82 25.17
N SER A 290 -15.07 -11.22 24.51
CA SER A 290 -15.21 -12.59 23.98
C SER A 290 -14.11 -12.92 22.98
N ALA A 291 -13.75 -11.95 22.12
CA ALA A 291 -12.64 -12.06 21.20
C ALA A 291 -11.29 -12.16 21.94
N LYS A 292 -11.05 -11.44 23.03
CA LYS A 292 -9.81 -11.59 23.82
C LYS A 292 -9.68 -12.98 24.44
N LEU A 293 -10.77 -13.49 25.03
CA LEU A 293 -10.79 -14.82 25.66
C LEU A 293 -10.50 -15.95 24.66
N GLY A 294 -11.12 -15.90 23.47
CA GLY A 294 -10.87 -16.91 22.44
C GLY A 294 -9.41 -16.93 21.93
N THR A 295 -8.66 -15.82 22.06
CA THR A 295 -7.25 -15.76 21.64
C THR A 295 -6.33 -16.44 22.65
N GLN A 296 -6.64 -16.28 23.95
CA GLN A 296 -5.89 -16.93 25.02
C GLN A 296 -6.08 -18.46 25.02
N MET A 297 -7.28 -18.94 24.72
CA MET A 297 -7.55 -20.38 24.63
C MET A 297 -6.84 -21.06 23.44
N SER A 298 -6.66 -20.37 22.32
CA SER A 298 -5.91 -20.90 21.17
C SER A 298 -4.40 -20.98 21.40
N VAL A 299 -3.83 -20.13 22.27
CA VAL A 299 -2.38 -20.13 22.57
C VAL A 299 -2.02 -21.12 23.68
N ALA A 300 -2.96 -21.47 24.57
CA ALA A 300 -2.73 -22.34 25.73
C ALA A 300 -2.81 -23.86 25.44
N SER A 301 -2.92 -24.29 24.17
CA SER A 301 -2.94 -25.72 23.80
C SER A 301 -1.56 -26.18 23.32
N PRO A 302 -0.82 -27.02 24.08
CA PRO A 302 0.43 -27.60 23.58
C PRO A 302 0.09 -28.87 22.77
N SER A 303 0.35 -28.84 21.47
CA SER A 303 0.43 -30.08 20.67
C SER A 303 1.83 -30.21 20.09
N SER A 304 2.56 -31.11 20.73
CA SER A 304 3.78 -31.75 20.23
C SER A 304 3.47 -32.59 18.99
N SER A 305 4.17 -32.35 17.87
CA SER A 305 4.73 -33.40 17.00
C SER A 305 5.52 -32.80 15.82
N GLN A 306 6.82 -33.11 15.85
CA GLN A 306 7.66 -33.62 14.76
C GLN A 306 7.70 -32.90 13.38
N GLY A 307 8.93 -32.56 13.01
CA GLY A 307 9.28 -31.82 11.82
C GLY A 307 8.98 -32.51 10.49
N LEU A 308 8.80 -31.65 9.49
CA LEU A 308 9.16 -31.95 8.11
C LEU A 308 9.69 -30.66 7.48
N ALA A 309 11.00 -30.64 7.22
CA ALA A 309 11.66 -29.53 6.54
C ALA A 309 11.29 -29.57 5.05
N THR A 310 10.57 -28.56 4.57
CA THR A 310 10.41 -28.29 3.13
C THR A 310 11.24 -27.07 2.75
N SER A 311 12.31 -27.34 2.02
CA SER A 311 13.28 -26.40 1.48
C SER A 311 12.64 -25.36 0.56
N THR A 312 12.61 -24.09 0.96
CA THR A 312 12.36 -22.92 0.11
C THR A 312 13.58 -21.98 0.03
N SER A 313 14.79 -22.51 0.26
CA SER A 313 16.04 -21.72 0.25
C SER A 313 16.62 -21.45 -1.15
N GLY A 314 15.91 -21.80 -2.23
CA GLY A 314 16.42 -21.73 -3.60
C GLY A 314 16.18 -20.43 -4.36
N LEU A 315 15.13 -19.66 -4.02
CA LEU A 315 14.69 -18.53 -4.85
C LEU A 315 15.08 -17.14 -4.32
N GLN A 316 15.43 -17.02 -3.03
CA GLN A 316 15.91 -15.76 -2.45
C GLN A 316 17.43 -15.59 -2.60
N LYS A 317 18.18 -16.69 -2.63
CA LYS A 317 19.66 -16.66 -2.76
C LYS A 317 20.16 -16.16 -4.11
N GLN A 318 19.31 -16.15 -5.14
CA GLN A 318 19.68 -15.68 -6.47
C GLN A 318 19.55 -14.15 -6.61
N ILE A 319 18.83 -13.50 -5.70
CA ILE A 319 18.72 -12.03 -5.66
C ILE A 319 19.80 -11.47 -4.73
N ASP A 320 20.06 -12.10 -3.58
CA ASP A 320 21.04 -11.57 -2.63
C ASP A 320 22.50 -11.73 -3.10
N ALA A 321 22.78 -12.64 -4.04
CA ALA A 321 24.14 -12.86 -4.57
C ALA A 321 24.56 -11.89 -5.71
N GLU A 322 23.63 -11.17 -6.33
CA GLU A 322 23.91 -10.32 -7.50
C GLU A 322 23.82 -8.81 -7.23
N VAL A 323 23.40 -8.41 -6.02
CA VAL A 323 23.31 -7.01 -5.59
C VAL A 323 24.60 -6.55 -4.88
N ASP A 324 25.61 -7.43 -4.74
CA ASP A 324 26.92 -7.14 -4.10
C ASP A 324 28.08 -6.95 -5.10
N ILE A 325 27.81 -6.39 -6.28
CA ILE A 325 28.86 -5.95 -7.24
C ILE A 325 28.73 -4.44 -7.48
#